data_AF-A0A453DAY3-F1
#
_entry.id   AF-A0A453DAY3-F1
#
_cell.length_a   1.000
_cell.length_b   1.000
_cell.length_c   1.000
_cell.angle_alpha   90.00
_cell.angle_beta   90.00
_cell.angle_gamma   90.00
#
_symmetry.space_group_name_H-M   'P 1'
#
loop_
_entity.id
_entity.type
_entity.pdbx_description
1 polymer ?
#
loop_
_entity_poly.entity_id
_entity_poly.type
_entity_poly.pdbx_seq_one_letter_code
_entity_poly.pdbx_strand_id
1 'polypeptide(L)' 'LDLAANSMPGDFSQWIMKHYDPEMSQIVIPKRGKIPVDAASVWRIWGLPNRGRKVCYEN' A
#
# COMPACT_ATOMS: atom_id res chain seq x y z
N LEU A 1 -10.59 -15.21 -7.82
CA LEU A 1 -10.47 -13.76 -7.99
C LEU A 1 -9.20 -13.54 -8.79
N ASP A 2 -9.33 -13.39 -10.10
CA ASP A 2 -8.19 -13.23 -11.00
C ASP A 2 -7.81 -11.75 -11.00
N LEU A 3 -6.82 -11.38 -10.18
CA LEU A 3 -6.25 -10.03 -10.14
C LEU A 3 -5.19 -9.90 -11.24
N ALA A 4 -5.55 -10.18 -12.49
CA ALA A 4 -4.66 -10.13 -13.66
C ALA A 4 -4.35 -8.68 -14.11
N ALA A 5 -4.17 -7.77 -13.15
CA ALA A 5 -3.72 -6.42 -13.40
C ALA A 5 -2.19 -6.39 -13.28
N ASN A 6 -1.51 -6.48 -14.42
CA ASN A 6 -0.04 -6.38 -14.49
C ASN A 6 0.46 -4.96 -14.18
N SER A 7 -0.45 -3.98 -14.18
CA SER A 7 -0.17 -2.59 -13.85
C SER A 7 -1.39 -1.93 -13.20
N MET A 8 -1.13 -0.89 -12.40
CA MET A 8 -2.17 -0.04 -11.84
C MET A 8 -2.62 0.97 -12.91
N PRO A 9 -3.95 1.17 -13.14
CA PRO A 9 -4.42 2.28 -13.95
C PRO A 9 -3.87 3.62 -13.42
N GLY A 10 -3.39 4.50 -14.31
CA GLY A 10 -2.73 5.75 -13.93
C GLY A 10 -3.61 6.66 -13.07
N ASP A 11 -4.89 6.78 -13.41
CA ASP A 11 -5.85 7.58 -12.64
C ASP A 11 -6.03 7.03 -11.23
N PHE A 12 -5.94 5.70 -11.07
CA PHE A 12 -6.11 5.06 -9.77
C PHE A 12 -4.87 5.23 -8.90
N SER A 13 -3.65 5.14 -9.44
CA SER A 13 -2.44 5.41 -8.67
C SER A 13 -2.39 6.87 -8.20
N GLN A 14 -2.76 7.82 -9.05
CA GLN A 14 -2.88 9.24 -8.66
C GLN A 14 -3.93 9.44 -7.58
N TRP A 15 -5.08 8.78 -7.69
CA TRP A 15 -6.13 8.84 -6.69
C TRP A 15 -5.66 8.32 -5.33
N ILE A 16 -4.96 7.18 -5.30
CA ILE A 16 -4.39 6.61 -4.07
C ILE A 16 -3.41 7.59 -3.43
N MET A 17 -2.50 8.17 -4.21
CA MET A 17 -1.52 9.13 -3.69
C MET A 17 -2.16 10.39 -3.14
N LYS A 18 -3.23 10.89 -3.77
CA LYS A 18 -3.99 12.06 -3.27
C LYS A 18 -4.67 11.80 -1.92
N HIS A 19 -5.02 10.55 -1.65
CA HIS A 19 -5.75 10.13 -0.46
C HIS A 19 -4.87 9.44 0.59
N TYR A 20 -3.56 9.39 0.36
CA TYR A 20 -2.61 8.85 1.30
C TYR A 20 -2.26 9.89 2.37
N ASP A 21 -2.41 9.50 3.62
CA ASP A 21 -1.99 10.24 4.80
C ASP A 21 -0.63 9.67 5.27
N PRO A 22 0.47 10.41 5.05
CA PRO A 22 1.81 9.91 5.33
C PRO A 22 2.13 9.83 6.82
N GLU A 23 1.51 10.66 7.66
CA GLU A 23 1.78 10.67 9.10
C GLU A 23 1.21 9.42 9.76
N MET A 24 0.00 9.03 9.36
CA MET A 24 -0.70 7.87 9.90
C MET A 24 -0.45 6.59 9.10
N SER A 25 0.31 6.66 8.00
CA SER A 25 0.55 5.54 7.08
C SER A 25 -0.75 4.85 6.64
N GLN A 26 -1.70 5.61 6.10
CA GLN A 26 -3.02 5.09 5.74
C GLN A 26 -3.59 5.72 4.46
N ILE A 27 -4.42 4.99 3.73
CA ILE A 27 -5.24 5.53 2.65
C ILE A 27 -6.62 5.86 3.20
N VAL A 28 -7.02 7.13 3.08
CA VAL A 28 -8.33 7.60 3.53
C VAL A 28 -9.32 7.54 2.36
N ILE A 29 -10.28 6.63 2.43
CA ILE A 29 -11.36 6.54 1.44
C ILE A 29 -12.53 7.40 1.93
N PRO A 30 -12.83 8.55 1.27
CA PRO A 30 -13.88 9.45 1.72
C PRO A 30 -15.21 8.71 1.89
N LYS A 31 -15.89 8.96 3.02
CA LYS A 31 -17.19 8.36 3.38
C LYS A 31 -17.20 6.83 3.56
N ARG A 32 -16.07 6.14 3.40
CA ARG A 32 -15.97 4.68 3.56
C ARG A 32 -15.13 4.27 4.77
N GLY A 33 -14.00 4.93 4.98
CA GLY A 33 -13.09 4.60 6.08
C GLY A 33 -11.63 4.70 5.68
N LYS A 34 -10.79 3.93 6.36
CA LYS A 34 -9.33 4.02 6.26
C LYS A 34 -8.73 2.64 6.04
N ILE A 35 -7.68 2.57 5.24
CA ILE A 35 -6.88 1.36 5.01
C ILE A 35 -5.46 1.63 5.52
N PRO A 36 -5.00 0.95 6.58
CA PRO A 36 -3.61 1.08 7.04
C PRO A 36 -2.66 0.49 5.99
N VAL A 37 -1.58 1.23 5.70
CA VAL A 37 -0.48 0.91 4.79
C VAL A 37 0.84 1.02 5.56
N ASP A 38 0.91 0.30 6.68
CA ASP A 38 2.06 0.26 7.57
C ASP A 38 2.89 -1.02 7.38
N ALA A 39 4.01 -1.13 8.10
CA ALA A 39 4.89 -2.31 8.03
C ALA A 39 4.17 -3.63 8.37
N ALA A 40 3.16 -3.60 9.25
CA ALA A 40 2.38 -4.80 9.60
C ALA A 40 1.49 -5.24 8.42
N SER A 41 0.89 -4.29 7.71
CA SER A 41 0.11 -4.56 6.51
C SER A 41 0.98 -5.15 5.38
N VAL A 42 2.21 -4.64 5.19
CA VAL A 42 3.18 -5.18 4.23
C VAL A 42 3.59 -6.61 4.59
N TRP A 43 3.95 -6.88 5.85
CA TRP A 43 4.28 -8.23 6.29
C TRP A 43 3.13 -9.21 6.06
N ARG A 44 1.90 -8.81 6.39
CA ARG A 44 0.71 -9.65 6.22
C ARG A 44 0.42 -9.97 4.75
N ILE A 45 0.56 -8.99 3.85
CA ILE A 45 0.19 -9.14 2.44
C ILE A 45 1.31 -9.79 1.62
N TRP A 46 2.56 -9.38 1.83
CA TRP A 46 3.70 -9.81 1.03
C TRP A 46 4.52 -10.92 1.69
N GLY A 47 4.27 -11.25 2.96
CA GLY A 47 5.06 -12.20 3.72
C GLY A 47 6.49 -11.73 4.04
N LEU A 48 6.80 -10.44 3.80
CA LEU A 48 8.15 -9.89 3.94
C LEU A 48 8.54 -9.80 5.41
N PRO A 49 9.67 -10.40 5.84
CA PRO A 49 10.03 -10.45 7.26
C PRO A 49 10.15 -9.06 7.90
N ASN A 50 9.21 -8.72 8.77
CA ASN A 50 9.23 -7.49 9.56
C ASN A 50 10.11 -7.65 10.81
N ARG A 51 11.38 -8.02 10.60
CA ARG A 51 12.38 -8.26 11.66
C ARG A 51 13.46 -7.15 11.70
N GLY A 52 13.15 -5.98 11.14
CA GLY A 52 14.06 -4.82 11.14
C GLY A 52 15.21 -4.88 10.12
N ARG A 53 15.32 -5.93 9.30
CA ARG A 53 16.26 -5.93 8.17
C ARG A 53 15.69 -5.08 7.03
N LYS A 54 16.53 -4.19 6.48
CA LYS A 54 16.15 -3.33 5.36
C LYS A 54 15.84 -4.18 4.14
N VAL A 55 14.67 -3.96 3.52
CA VAL A 55 14.33 -4.54 2.23
C VAL A 55 15.05 -3.74 1.16
N CYS A 56 15.90 -4.40 0.37
CA CYS A 56 16.53 -3.80 -0.80
C CYS A 56 15.60 -4.02 -1.99
N TYR A 57 15.22 -2.94 -2.66
CA TYR A 57 14.56 -3.02 -3.97
C TYR A 57 15.66 -3.02 -5.03
N GLU A 58 15.57 -3.93 -6.01
CA GLU A 58 16.41 -3.86 -7.20
C GLU A 58 16.00 -2.63 -8.04
N ASN A 59 16.98 -1.95 -8.63
CA ASN A 59 16.77 -0.80 -9.52
C ASN A 59 16.24 -1.23 -10.89
#